data_AF-A0A956PPB1-F1
#
_entry.id   AF-A0A956PPB1-F1
#
_cell.length_a   1.000
_cell.length_b   1.000
_cell.length_c   1.000
_cell.angle_alpha   90.00
_cell.angle_beta   90.00
_cell.angle_gamma   90.00
#
_symmetry.space_group_name_H-M   'P 1'
#
loop_
_entity.id
_entity.type
_entity.pdbx_description
1 polymer ?
#
loop_
_entity_poly.entity_id
_entity_poly.type
_entity_poly.pdbx_seq_one_letter_code
_entity_poly.pdbx_strand_id
1 'polypeptide(L)'
;MGLDQYLQEQASGGSLEAEGKQFTLDLSRAADKLAAFALPSSSHYLLKIVQVAHHLRAETVRIKIERYRTVVRFRAPNGGNITDSESIYRAFADPLAVKDPVMIDFISGLIGTITDQNLETLWSYSEGHKGRRVFINRQRRFSIEDFILSQPLDEDDHPYAFTLSVLHPRSWKFWQGARRRAEAARVLENNCRYSGVKLFIDARELELQPSSELNSHLKISRWVEGHYHYVFRPADNILYDMAAPEEMRCGILRPSLSAYVVRADHMNLWVSSIRVNNTLRPDGNSSAAWMLQFLEEGQNVSMRFAPKRVPVRACLCMNLLGEGAEMPLRVKIVRAGVTVLEQSMDEHAERFKLFTGCILLFNDEELETDLTGFQIIQNEAFFAKIDSYQPLVIKARQYFDKGKTMIQGHPLSE
;
A
#
# COMPACT_ATOMS: atom_id res chain seq x y z
N MET A 1 9.74 -36.49 24.80
CA MET A 1 8.56 -36.15 24.00
C MET A 1 9.04 -35.39 22.78
N GLY A 2 8.91 -35.99 21.60
CA GLY A 2 9.38 -35.39 20.34
C GLY A 2 8.36 -34.39 19.79
N LEU A 3 8.85 -33.41 19.02
CA LEU A 3 8.03 -32.39 18.34
C LEU A 3 6.89 -33.03 17.52
N ASP A 4 7.16 -34.17 16.87
CA ASP A 4 6.17 -34.93 16.09
C ASP A 4 5.05 -35.53 16.94
N GLN A 5 5.36 -35.92 18.18
CA GLN A 5 4.40 -36.48 19.13
C GLN A 5 3.48 -35.39 19.68
N TYR A 6 4.04 -34.20 19.94
CA TYR A 6 3.28 -33.02 20.35
C TYR A 6 2.39 -32.47 19.22
N LEU A 7 2.87 -32.49 17.97
CA LEU A 7 2.08 -32.13 16.79
C LEU A 7 0.95 -33.13 16.53
N GLN A 8 1.18 -34.43 16.75
CA GLN A 8 0.13 -35.46 16.70
C GLN A 8 -0.92 -35.28 17.81
N GLU A 9 -0.51 -34.94 19.03
CA GLU A 9 -1.43 -34.65 20.14
C GLU A 9 -2.29 -33.40 19.84
N GLN A 10 -1.71 -32.34 19.28
CA GLN A 10 -2.46 -31.15 18.87
C GLN A 10 -3.40 -31.43 17.68
N ALA A 11 -2.98 -32.25 16.71
CA ALA A 11 -3.82 -32.67 15.59
C ALA A 11 -4.99 -33.54 16.05
N SER A 12 -4.80 -34.36 17.09
CA SER A 12 -5.86 -35.20 17.69
C SER A 12 -6.92 -34.42 18.47
N GLY A 13 -6.69 -33.13 18.74
CA GLY A 13 -7.67 -32.21 19.32
C GLY A 13 -8.71 -31.67 18.33
N GLY A 14 -8.53 -31.90 17.02
CA GLY A 14 -9.54 -31.61 16.01
C GLY A 14 -10.53 -32.77 15.89
N SER A 15 -11.80 -32.55 16.21
CA SER A 15 -12.83 -33.56 15.96
C SER A 15 -13.15 -33.61 14.45
N LEU A 16 -12.79 -34.70 13.79
CA LEU A 16 -13.39 -35.10 12.51
C LEU A 16 -14.82 -35.61 12.81
N GLU A 17 -15.83 -34.76 12.59
CA GLU A 17 -17.20 -35.29 12.47
C GLU A 17 -17.33 -35.99 11.11
N ALA A 18 -17.71 -37.27 11.16
CA ALA A 18 -17.69 -38.19 10.04
C ALA A 18 -18.70 -37.86 8.92
N GLU A 19 -18.35 -38.31 7.70
CA GLU A 19 -19.14 -38.40 6.45
C GLU A 19 -19.43 -37.14 5.61
N GLY A 20 -18.95 -35.96 6.02
CA GLY A 20 -18.88 -34.78 5.14
C GLY A 20 -17.42 -34.40 4.85
N LYS A 21 -17.12 -33.90 3.65
CA LYS A 21 -15.81 -33.31 3.28
C LYS A 21 -15.52 -31.99 4.03
N GLN A 22 -15.74 -31.94 5.33
CA GLN A 22 -15.73 -30.73 6.13
C GLN A 22 -14.87 -30.97 7.38
N PHE A 23 -13.70 -30.34 7.42
CA PHE A 23 -12.84 -30.35 8.60
C PHE A 23 -13.06 -29.07 9.40
N THR A 24 -13.15 -29.19 10.74
CA THR A 24 -13.47 -28.09 11.65
C THR A 24 -12.40 -27.87 12.72
N LEU A 25 -11.93 -26.63 12.91
CA LEU A 25 -11.02 -26.23 14.00
C LEU A 25 -11.73 -25.25 14.97
N ASP A 26 -11.57 -25.45 16.28
CA ASP A 26 -12.11 -24.54 17.32
C ASP A 26 -11.08 -23.45 17.68
N LEU A 27 -11.32 -22.23 17.21
CA LEU A 27 -10.41 -21.10 17.40
C LEU A 27 -10.51 -20.47 18.80
N SER A 28 -11.51 -20.84 19.61
CA SER A 28 -11.64 -20.32 20.98
C SER A 28 -10.50 -20.79 21.88
N ARG A 29 -10.00 -22.02 21.65
CA ARG A 29 -8.81 -22.58 22.34
C ARG A 29 -7.49 -22.10 21.76
N ALA A 30 -7.47 -21.64 20.51
CA ALA A 30 -6.30 -21.06 19.85
C ALA A 30 -6.08 -19.58 20.20
N ALA A 31 -7.03 -18.93 20.89
CA ALA A 31 -7.07 -17.50 21.13
C ALA A 31 -5.77 -16.90 21.71
N ASP A 32 -5.07 -17.62 22.59
CA ASP A 32 -3.82 -17.14 23.20
C ASP A 32 -2.66 -17.06 22.19
N LYS A 33 -2.60 -18.00 21.23
CA LYS A 33 -1.64 -17.95 20.11
C LYS A 33 -2.03 -16.87 19.09
N LEU A 34 -3.32 -16.61 18.96
CA LEU A 34 -3.87 -15.60 18.04
C LEU A 34 -3.75 -14.17 18.57
N ALA A 35 -3.54 -13.98 19.89
CA ALA A 35 -3.32 -12.66 20.49
C ALA A 35 -2.10 -11.94 19.91
N ALA A 36 -1.08 -12.69 19.50
CA ALA A 36 0.10 -12.17 18.80
C ALA A 36 -0.22 -11.55 17.42
N PHE A 37 -1.34 -11.94 16.82
CA PHE A 37 -1.87 -11.43 15.54
C PHE A 37 -2.98 -10.39 15.75
N ALA A 38 -3.16 -9.90 16.98
CA ALA A 38 -4.13 -8.86 17.26
C ALA A 38 -3.77 -7.60 16.48
N LEU A 39 -4.59 -7.27 15.49
CA LEU A 39 -4.37 -6.10 14.66
C LEU A 39 -4.70 -4.82 15.44
N PRO A 40 -4.11 -3.66 15.08
CA PRO A 40 -4.26 -2.42 15.85
C PRO A 40 -5.72 -1.94 16.01
N SER A 41 -6.61 -2.32 15.10
CA SER A 41 -8.05 -2.14 15.26
C SER A 41 -8.83 -3.21 14.51
N SER A 42 -10.13 -3.33 14.82
CA SER A 42 -11.07 -4.26 14.17
C SER A 42 -11.26 -4.05 12.66
N SER A 43 -10.72 -2.97 12.10
CA SER A 43 -10.76 -2.68 10.66
C SER A 43 -9.44 -2.96 9.94
N HIS A 44 -8.34 -3.23 10.66
CA HIS A 44 -7.02 -3.44 10.05
C HIS A 44 -6.92 -4.76 9.26
N TYR A 45 -7.86 -5.70 9.45
CA TYR A 45 -7.94 -6.87 8.59
C TYR A 45 -8.12 -6.48 7.11
N LEU A 46 -8.76 -5.34 6.83
CA LEU A 46 -8.92 -4.85 5.46
C LEU A 46 -7.57 -4.53 4.81
N LEU A 47 -6.62 -4.00 5.58
CA LEU A 47 -5.27 -3.74 5.08
C LEU A 47 -4.55 -5.05 4.73
N LYS A 48 -4.68 -6.07 5.58
CA LYS A 48 -4.14 -7.40 5.28
C LYS A 48 -4.68 -8.00 3.99
N ILE A 49 -5.98 -7.86 3.75
CA ILE A 49 -6.60 -8.35 2.51
C ILE A 49 -6.15 -7.53 1.29
N VAL A 50 -5.87 -6.23 1.46
CA VAL A 50 -5.23 -5.41 0.41
C VAL A 50 -3.82 -5.91 0.13
N GLN A 51 -3.03 -6.25 1.16
CA GLN A 51 -1.68 -6.81 0.99
C GLN A 51 -1.72 -8.15 0.23
N VAL A 52 -2.67 -9.03 0.57
CA VAL A 52 -2.91 -10.28 -0.19
C VAL A 52 -3.19 -9.99 -1.67
N ALA A 53 -4.09 -9.04 -1.96
CA ALA A 53 -4.41 -8.69 -3.34
C ALA A 53 -3.19 -8.16 -4.11
N HIS A 54 -2.32 -7.40 -3.41
CA HIS A 54 -1.05 -6.92 -3.93
C HIS A 54 -0.09 -8.05 -4.29
N HIS A 55 0.14 -8.96 -3.34
CA HIS A 55 1.01 -10.11 -3.58
C HIS A 55 0.54 -10.99 -4.73
N LEU A 56 -0.78 -11.12 -4.89
CA LEU A 56 -1.39 -11.86 -5.99
C LEU A 56 -1.43 -11.08 -7.31
N ARG A 57 -0.96 -9.82 -7.35
CA ARG A 57 -0.93 -8.96 -8.54
C ARG A 57 -2.31 -8.58 -9.07
N ALA A 58 -3.28 -8.43 -8.18
CA ALA A 58 -4.58 -7.89 -8.54
C ALA A 58 -4.43 -6.48 -9.11
N GLU A 59 -5.18 -6.13 -10.14
CA GLU A 59 -5.18 -4.76 -10.66
C GLU A 59 -6.12 -3.83 -9.86
N THR A 60 -7.22 -4.41 -9.39
CA THR A 60 -8.32 -3.69 -8.76
C THR A 60 -8.87 -4.47 -7.58
N VAL A 61 -9.14 -3.77 -6.47
CA VAL A 61 -9.86 -4.29 -5.31
C VAL A 61 -11.09 -3.42 -5.06
N ARG A 62 -12.24 -4.04 -4.95
CA ARG A 62 -13.53 -3.40 -4.65
C ARG A 62 -13.95 -3.76 -3.24
N ILE A 63 -14.14 -2.74 -2.41
CA ILE A 63 -14.50 -2.83 -1.00
C ILE A 63 -15.86 -2.15 -0.83
N LYS A 64 -16.85 -2.91 -0.39
CA LYS A 64 -18.19 -2.42 -0.07
C LYS A 64 -18.40 -2.55 1.43
N ILE A 65 -18.63 -1.43 2.11
CA ILE A 65 -18.75 -1.36 3.56
C ILE A 65 -20.21 -1.05 3.91
N GLU A 66 -21.04 -2.08 3.94
CA GLU A 66 -22.46 -1.97 4.24
C GLU A 66 -22.70 -1.95 5.76
N ARG A 67 -23.95 -1.66 6.16
CA ARG A 67 -24.33 -1.60 7.57
C ARG A 67 -24.08 -2.92 8.31
N TYR A 68 -24.34 -4.04 7.65
CA TYR A 68 -24.29 -5.37 8.27
C TYR A 68 -23.29 -6.30 7.61
N ARG A 69 -22.55 -5.82 6.61
CA ARG A 69 -21.65 -6.65 5.83
C ARG A 69 -20.54 -5.81 5.25
N THR A 70 -19.31 -6.29 5.34
CA THR A 70 -18.20 -5.76 4.56
C THR A 70 -17.79 -6.80 3.54
N VAL A 71 -17.68 -6.40 2.27
CA VAL A 71 -17.32 -7.29 1.17
C VAL A 71 -16.10 -6.74 0.46
N VAL A 72 -15.06 -7.54 0.31
CA VAL A 72 -13.87 -7.24 -0.49
C VAL A 72 -13.84 -8.19 -1.66
N ARG A 73 -13.65 -7.69 -2.88
CA ARG A 73 -13.55 -8.49 -4.11
C ARG A 73 -12.39 -8.03 -4.96
N PHE A 74 -11.65 -8.97 -5.50
CA PHE A 74 -10.62 -8.70 -6.49
C PHE A 74 -10.43 -9.91 -7.40
N ARG A 75 -9.84 -9.68 -8.57
CA ARG A 75 -9.31 -10.75 -9.42
C ARG A 75 -7.80 -10.60 -9.52
N ALA A 76 -7.12 -11.72 -9.71
CA ALA A 76 -5.68 -11.77 -9.80
C ALA A 76 -5.25 -12.79 -10.87
N PRO A 77 -4.08 -12.58 -11.50
CA PRO A 77 -3.51 -13.54 -12.44
C PRO A 77 -3.06 -14.83 -11.72
N ASN A 78 -2.76 -14.73 -10.42
CA ASN A 78 -2.22 -15.82 -9.62
C ASN A 78 -3.16 -16.21 -8.48
N GLY A 79 -3.33 -17.51 -8.27
CA GLY A 79 -4.06 -18.07 -7.13
C GLY A 79 -3.27 -18.00 -5.81
N GLY A 80 -1.99 -18.33 -5.88
CA GLY A 80 -1.09 -18.46 -4.72
C GLY A 80 -1.43 -19.66 -3.82
N ASN A 81 -0.62 -19.88 -2.79
CA ASN A 81 -0.79 -20.98 -1.83
C ASN A 81 -2.06 -20.85 -0.99
N ILE A 82 -2.66 -19.65 -0.95
CA ILE A 82 -3.93 -19.42 -0.27
C ILE A 82 -5.11 -20.13 -0.94
N THR A 83 -4.90 -20.78 -2.08
CA THR A 83 -5.90 -21.63 -2.74
C THR A 83 -5.86 -23.07 -2.23
N ASP A 84 -4.76 -23.52 -1.60
CA ASP A 84 -4.58 -24.91 -1.17
C ASP A 84 -5.11 -25.17 0.25
N SER A 85 -6.05 -26.12 0.41
CA SER A 85 -6.69 -26.42 1.70
C SER A 85 -5.66 -26.81 2.76
N GLU A 86 -4.72 -27.68 2.42
CA GLU A 86 -3.76 -28.20 3.38
C GLU A 86 -2.85 -27.08 3.89
N SER A 87 -2.38 -26.22 2.98
CA SER A 87 -1.58 -25.03 3.30
C SER A 87 -2.34 -24.08 4.22
N ILE A 88 -3.62 -23.80 3.92
CA ILE A 88 -4.46 -22.94 4.76
C ILE A 88 -4.64 -23.57 6.16
N TYR A 89 -4.93 -24.88 6.24
CA TYR A 89 -5.11 -25.56 7.51
C TYR A 89 -3.86 -25.53 8.38
N ARG A 90 -2.70 -25.87 7.80
CA ARG A 90 -1.41 -25.82 8.49
C ARG A 90 -1.12 -24.40 8.98
N ALA A 91 -1.39 -23.40 8.15
CA ALA A 91 -1.18 -21.99 8.49
C ALA A 91 -2.11 -21.49 9.60
N PHE A 92 -3.34 -22.01 9.71
CA PHE A 92 -4.22 -21.72 10.85
C PHE A 92 -3.81 -22.45 12.14
N ALA A 93 -3.30 -23.68 12.01
CA ALA A 93 -2.88 -24.49 13.15
C ALA A 93 -1.58 -23.96 13.79
N ASP A 94 -0.65 -23.47 12.96
CA ASP A 94 0.60 -22.84 13.40
C ASP A 94 0.95 -21.60 12.55
N PRO A 95 0.31 -20.45 12.83
CA PRO A 95 0.56 -19.21 12.08
C PRO A 95 2.02 -18.71 12.15
N LEU A 96 2.76 -19.06 13.20
CA LEU A 96 4.14 -18.59 13.41
C LEU A 96 5.16 -19.37 12.56
N ALA A 97 4.81 -20.56 12.08
CA ALA A 97 5.66 -21.35 11.18
C ALA A 97 5.55 -20.93 9.71
N VAL A 98 4.58 -20.09 9.37
CA VAL A 98 4.33 -19.64 8.00
C VAL A 98 5.41 -18.65 7.57
N LYS A 99 6.03 -18.90 6.41
CA LYS A 99 7.05 -18.02 5.82
C LYS A 99 6.60 -17.28 4.57
N ASP A 100 5.56 -17.78 3.91
CA ASP A 100 5.01 -17.19 2.69
C ASP A 100 4.26 -15.90 3.03
N PRO A 101 4.70 -14.71 2.56
CA PRO A 101 4.08 -13.42 2.89
C PRO A 101 2.58 -13.38 2.56
N VAL A 102 2.17 -13.99 1.45
CA VAL A 102 0.76 -14.01 1.02
C VAL A 102 -0.09 -14.75 2.04
N MET A 103 0.41 -15.89 2.52
CA MET A 103 -0.26 -16.70 3.53
C MET A 103 -0.26 -16.00 4.90
N ILE A 104 0.84 -15.37 5.30
CA ILE A 104 0.92 -14.60 6.56
C ILE A 104 -0.17 -13.52 6.57
N ASP A 105 -0.25 -12.70 5.52
CA ASP A 105 -1.25 -11.63 5.44
C ASP A 105 -2.67 -12.17 5.31
N PHE A 106 -2.86 -13.27 4.58
CA PHE A 106 -4.16 -13.91 4.46
C PHE A 106 -4.68 -14.40 5.81
N ILE A 107 -3.88 -15.15 6.54
CA ILE A 107 -4.22 -15.70 7.86
C ILE A 107 -4.42 -14.57 8.87
N SER A 108 -3.52 -13.57 8.89
CA SER A 108 -3.67 -12.38 9.74
C SER A 108 -4.96 -11.62 9.44
N GLY A 109 -5.33 -11.51 8.15
CA GLY A 109 -6.59 -10.92 7.73
C GLY A 109 -7.79 -11.69 8.25
N LEU A 110 -7.81 -13.02 8.09
CA LEU A 110 -8.91 -13.85 8.58
C LEU A 110 -9.01 -13.85 10.11
N ILE A 111 -7.89 -14.00 10.82
CA ILE A 111 -7.85 -13.93 12.29
C ILE A 111 -8.30 -12.55 12.78
N GLY A 112 -7.88 -11.48 12.11
CA GLY A 112 -8.32 -10.12 12.40
C GLY A 112 -9.82 -9.88 12.28
N THR A 113 -10.55 -10.77 11.60
CA THR A 113 -12.03 -10.74 11.57
C THR A 113 -12.67 -11.36 12.81
N ILE A 114 -11.95 -12.16 13.59
CA ILE A 114 -12.45 -12.87 14.77
C ILE A 114 -12.52 -11.89 15.94
N THR A 115 -13.57 -11.08 15.96
CA THR A 115 -13.84 -10.09 17.00
C THR A 115 -15.28 -10.24 17.47
N ASP A 116 -15.58 -9.77 18.68
CA ASP A 116 -16.97 -9.73 19.19
C ASP A 116 -17.88 -8.83 18.33
N GLN A 117 -17.28 -8.05 17.44
CA GLN A 117 -17.97 -7.17 16.52
C GLN A 117 -18.36 -7.85 15.21
N ASN A 118 -17.92 -9.08 14.94
CA ASN A 118 -18.22 -9.81 13.71
C ASN A 118 -18.93 -11.12 14.03
N LEU A 119 -19.89 -11.49 13.19
CA LEU A 119 -20.66 -12.72 13.34
C LEU A 119 -20.02 -13.86 12.57
N GLU A 120 -19.75 -13.63 11.29
CA GLU A 120 -19.31 -14.68 10.36
C GLU A 120 -18.31 -14.07 9.38
N THR A 121 -17.30 -14.84 9.01
CA THR A 121 -16.35 -14.49 7.95
C THR A 121 -16.38 -15.59 6.92
N LEU A 122 -16.60 -15.20 5.67
CA LEU A 122 -16.54 -16.07 4.52
C LEU A 122 -15.46 -15.53 3.59
N TRP A 123 -14.40 -16.28 3.38
CA TRP A 123 -13.51 -16.07 2.26
C TRP A 123 -13.79 -17.13 1.21
N SER A 124 -13.68 -16.77 -0.06
CA SER A 124 -13.78 -17.73 -1.16
C SER A 124 -12.87 -17.32 -2.29
N TYR A 125 -12.28 -18.32 -2.95
CA TYR A 125 -11.72 -18.16 -4.27
C TYR A 125 -12.48 -19.04 -5.28
N SER A 126 -12.41 -18.67 -6.55
CA SER A 126 -12.90 -19.48 -7.66
C SER A 126 -12.03 -19.30 -8.88
N GLU A 127 -11.82 -20.40 -9.59
CA GLU A 127 -11.13 -20.52 -10.87
C GLU A 127 -12.08 -21.25 -11.84
N GLY A 128 -12.58 -20.53 -12.84
CA GLY A 128 -13.63 -21.03 -13.73
C GLY A 128 -14.88 -21.46 -12.96
N HIS A 129 -15.16 -22.77 -12.95
CA HIS A 129 -16.31 -23.37 -12.25
C HIS A 129 -16.02 -23.89 -10.85
N LYS A 130 -14.75 -24.07 -10.50
CA LYS A 130 -14.38 -24.66 -9.22
C LYS A 130 -14.01 -23.54 -8.27
N GLY A 131 -14.37 -23.70 -7.00
CA GLY A 131 -13.97 -22.78 -5.98
C GLY A 131 -13.85 -23.44 -4.64
N ARG A 132 -13.29 -22.69 -3.71
CA ARG A 132 -13.13 -23.08 -2.33
C ARG A 132 -13.55 -21.94 -1.46
N ARG A 133 -14.19 -22.26 -0.34
CA ARG A 133 -14.57 -21.30 0.68
C ARG A 133 -14.00 -21.70 2.02
N VAL A 134 -13.52 -20.69 2.72
CA VAL A 134 -13.12 -20.72 4.11
C VAL A 134 -14.21 -20.01 4.89
N PHE A 135 -14.78 -20.67 5.89
CA PHE A 135 -15.86 -20.14 6.72
C PHE A 135 -15.45 -20.13 8.19
N ILE A 136 -15.59 -18.98 8.83
CA ILE A 136 -15.46 -18.81 10.28
C ILE A 136 -16.82 -18.40 10.81
N ASN A 137 -17.45 -19.26 11.59
CA ASN A 137 -18.80 -19.03 12.09
C ASN A 137 -18.81 -18.22 13.41
N ARG A 138 -20.01 -17.97 13.95
CA ARG A 138 -20.20 -17.22 15.21
C ARG A 138 -19.57 -17.88 16.42
N GLN A 139 -19.51 -19.20 16.41
CA GLN A 139 -18.84 -20.00 17.44
C GLN A 139 -17.32 -20.05 17.23
N ARG A 140 -16.78 -19.24 16.28
CA ARG A 140 -15.37 -19.18 15.92
C ARG A 140 -14.82 -20.53 15.47
N ARG A 141 -15.69 -21.35 14.86
CA ARG A 141 -15.30 -22.59 14.21
C ARG A 141 -14.92 -22.29 12.78
N PHE A 142 -13.77 -22.82 12.39
CA PHE A 142 -13.18 -22.71 11.07
C PHE A 142 -13.51 -23.95 10.23
N SER A 143 -14.01 -23.78 9.01
CA SER A 143 -14.18 -24.88 8.05
C SER A 143 -13.76 -24.48 6.64
N ILE A 144 -13.31 -25.46 5.85
CA ILE A 144 -13.00 -25.29 4.43
C ILE A 144 -13.89 -26.23 3.63
N GLU A 145 -14.46 -25.73 2.54
CA GLU A 145 -15.34 -26.48 1.66
C GLU A 145 -15.05 -26.15 0.20
N ASP A 146 -15.01 -27.18 -0.65
CA ASP A 146 -15.00 -27.02 -2.09
C ASP A 146 -16.43 -26.81 -2.62
N PHE A 147 -16.58 -25.97 -3.64
CA PHE A 147 -17.86 -25.74 -4.31
C PHE A 147 -17.70 -25.67 -5.82
N ILE A 148 -18.82 -25.85 -6.52
CA ILE A 148 -18.92 -25.70 -7.97
C ILE A 148 -19.91 -24.57 -8.25
N LEU A 149 -19.49 -23.60 -9.06
CA LEU A 149 -20.34 -22.51 -9.52
C LEU A 149 -21.29 -23.00 -10.60
N SER A 150 -22.57 -22.62 -10.49
CA SER A 150 -23.61 -22.94 -11.46
C SER A 150 -23.39 -22.25 -12.82
N GLN A 151 -22.68 -21.11 -12.82
CA GLN A 151 -22.25 -20.39 -14.01
C GLN A 151 -20.77 -20.03 -13.85
N PRO A 152 -19.96 -20.12 -14.92
CA PRO A 152 -18.57 -19.67 -14.83
C PRO A 152 -18.56 -18.17 -14.56
N LEU A 153 -17.49 -17.70 -13.93
CA LEU A 153 -17.24 -16.26 -13.87
C LEU A 153 -17.12 -15.71 -15.29
N ASP A 154 -17.62 -14.49 -15.50
CA ASP A 154 -17.42 -13.77 -16.76
C ASP A 154 -15.94 -13.81 -17.14
N GLU A 155 -15.66 -13.99 -18.44
CA GLU A 155 -14.32 -13.89 -19.04
C GLU A 155 -13.77 -12.48 -18.78
N ASP A 156 -13.04 -12.30 -17.68
CA ASP A 156 -12.15 -11.16 -17.44
C ASP A 156 -10.71 -11.63 -17.69
N ASP A 157 -9.80 -10.67 -17.84
CA ASP A 157 -8.36 -10.87 -18.05
C ASP A 157 -7.65 -11.69 -16.95
N HIS A 158 -8.30 -11.94 -15.81
CA HIS A 158 -7.72 -12.62 -14.64
C HIS A 158 -8.56 -13.85 -14.21
N PRO A 159 -7.96 -15.06 -14.16
CA PRO A 159 -8.70 -16.32 -13.98
C PRO A 159 -9.15 -16.60 -12.53
N TYR A 160 -8.48 -16.01 -11.53
CA TYR A 160 -8.81 -16.23 -10.13
C TYR A 160 -9.62 -15.06 -9.56
N ALA A 161 -10.81 -15.36 -9.06
CA ALA A 161 -11.63 -14.37 -8.33
C ALA A 161 -11.65 -14.67 -6.84
N PHE A 162 -11.41 -13.64 -6.05
CA PHE A 162 -11.38 -13.69 -4.59
C PHE A 162 -12.49 -12.84 -4.00
N THR A 163 -13.15 -13.35 -2.97
CA THR A 163 -14.15 -12.60 -2.20
C THR A 163 -13.93 -12.85 -0.71
N LEU A 164 -13.78 -11.78 0.06
CA LEU A 164 -13.98 -11.80 1.50
C LEU A 164 -15.33 -11.16 1.83
N SER A 165 -16.06 -11.76 2.75
CA SER A 165 -17.35 -11.29 3.23
C SER A 165 -17.41 -11.43 4.75
N VAL A 166 -17.45 -10.31 5.46
CA VAL A 166 -17.55 -10.26 6.92
C VAL A 166 -18.95 -9.79 7.30
N LEU A 167 -19.71 -10.63 8.01
CA LEU A 167 -21.03 -10.32 8.52
C LEU A 167 -20.92 -9.65 9.89
N HIS A 168 -21.70 -8.59 10.08
CA HIS A 168 -21.71 -7.80 11.30
C HIS A 168 -23.05 -7.96 12.06
N PRO A 169 -23.06 -7.80 13.40
CA PRO A 169 -24.27 -7.85 14.20
C PRO A 169 -25.32 -6.85 13.72
N ARG A 170 -26.57 -7.32 13.65
CA ARG A 170 -27.73 -6.46 13.42
C ARG A 170 -28.07 -5.68 14.69
N SER A 171 -27.30 -4.63 14.95
CA SER A 171 -27.56 -3.71 16.06
C SER A 171 -28.64 -2.71 15.68
N TRP A 172 -29.60 -2.49 16.59
CA TRP A 172 -30.58 -1.39 16.50
C TRP A 172 -29.91 -0.02 16.60
N LYS A 173 -28.72 0.05 17.21
CA LYS A 173 -27.90 1.26 17.36
C LYS A 173 -27.24 1.62 16.03
N PHE A 174 -27.95 2.35 15.18
CA PHE A 174 -27.49 2.72 13.83
C PHE A 174 -26.13 3.46 13.83
N TRP A 175 -25.84 4.24 14.88
CA TRP A 175 -24.58 4.97 15.03
C TRP A 175 -23.35 4.06 15.19
N GLN A 176 -23.51 2.86 15.76
CA GLN A 176 -22.40 1.90 15.87
C GLN A 176 -21.99 1.38 14.48
N GLY A 177 -22.97 1.07 13.63
CA GLY A 177 -22.72 0.69 12.24
C GLY A 177 -22.09 1.84 11.44
N ALA A 178 -22.59 3.07 11.61
CA ALA A 178 -22.01 4.25 10.96
C ALA A 178 -20.54 4.49 11.37
N ARG A 179 -20.23 4.41 12.68
CA ARG A 179 -18.87 4.56 13.20
C ARG A 179 -17.91 3.51 12.63
N ARG A 180 -18.33 2.24 12.57
CA ARG A 180 -17.53 1.16 11.98
C ARG A 180 -17.22 1.40 10.51
N ARG A 181 -18.22 1.84 9.74
CA ARG A 181 -18.02 2.16 8.32
C ARG A 181 -17.03 3.29 8.13
N ALA A 182 -17.17 4.36 8.92
CA ALA A 182 -16.24 5.48 8.91
C ALA A 182 -14.82 5.06 9.33
N GLU A 183 -14.68 4.20 10.34
CA GLU A 183 -13.39 3.67 10.77
C GLU A 183 -12.73 2.82 9.69
N ALA A 184 -13.48 1.90 9.08
CA ALA A 184 -13.00 1.02 8.03
C ALA A 184 -12.56 1.81 6.78
N ALA A 185 -13.37 2.77 6.33
CA ALA A 185 -13.00 3.66 5.24
C ALA A 185 -11.74 4.48 5.59
N ARG A 186 -11.68 5.06 6.80
CA ARG A 186 -10.55 5.87 7.26
C ARG A 186 -9.25 5.07 7.33
N VAL A 187 -9.29 3.82 7.79
CA VAL A 187 -8.11 2.95 7.83
C VAL A 187 -7.57 2.70 6.42
N LEU A 188 -8.44 2.41 5.45
CA LEU A 188 -8.03 2.25 4.05
C LEU A 188 -7.50 3.57 3.45
N GLU A 189 -8.22 4.67 3.67
CA GLU A 189 -7.85 5.99 3.16
C GLU A 189 -6.51 6.49 3.70
N ASN A 190 -6.18 6.18 4.95
CA ASN A 190 -4.94 6.65 5.56
C ASN A 190 -3.73 5.80 5.17
N ASN A 191 -3.93 4.49 4.99
CA ASN A 191 -2.81 3.57 4.82
C ASN A 191 -2.61 3.12 3.36
N CYS A 192 -3.57 3.31 2.45
CA CYS A 192 -3.46 2.80 1.07
C CYS A 192 -3.28 3.89 0.01
N ARG A 193 -2.88 5.11 0.40
CA ARG A 193 -2.71 6.26 -0.51
C ARG A 193 -1.62 6.07 -1.57
N TYR A 194 -0.71 5.15 -1.31
CA TYR A 194 0.40 4.79 -2.20
C TYR A 194 0.25 3.36 -2.75
N SER A 195 -0.98 2.81 -2.76
CA SER A 195 -1.23 1.47 -3.26
C SER A 195 -0.98 1.38 -4.78
N GLY A 196 -0.13 0.44 -5.20
CA GLY A 196 0.00 0.05 -6.61
C GLY A 196 -1.28 -0.56 -7.23
N VAL A 197 -2.22 -1.03 -6.40
CA VAL A 197 -3.53 -1.59 -6.81
C VAL A 197 -4.62 -0.52 -6.72
N LYS A 198 -5.55 -0.49 -7.69
CA LYS A 198 -6.69 0.43 -7.68
C LYS A 198 -7.72 -0.02 -6.64
N LEU A 199 -7.92 0.78 -5.60
CA LEU A 199 -8.91 0.49 -4.56
C LEU A 199 -10.19 1.28 -4.82
N PHE A 200 -11.34 0.62 -4.73
CA PHE A 200 -12.66 1.26 -4.76
C PHE A 200 -13.35 1.02 -3.42
N ILE A 201 -13.72 2.07 -2.70
CA ILE A 201 -14.46 2.02 -1.43
C ILE A 201 -15.86 2.56 -1.68
N ASP A 202 -16.89 1.71 -1.54
CA ASP A 202 -18.29 2.06 -1.83
C ASP A 202 -18.47 2.73 -3.21
N ALA A 203 -17.85 2.13 -4.23
CA ALA A 203 -17.78 2.59 -5.63
C ALA A 203 -16.97 3.87 -5.90
N ARG A 204 -16.41 4.50 -4.87
CA ARG A 204 -15.46 5.62 -5.04
C ARG A 204 -14.03 5.10 -5.13
N GLU A 205 -13.32 5.46 -6.19
CA GLU A 205 -11.88 5.19 -6.31
C GLU A 205 -11.11 5.94 -5.23
N LEU A 206 -10.25 5.23 -4.48
CA LEU A 206 -9.27 5.86 -3.61
C LEU A 206 -8.19 6.47 -4.51
N GLU A 207 -8.18 7.80 -4.55
CA GLU A 207 -7.18 8.54 -5.31
C GLU A 207 -5.79 8.32 -4.70
N LEU A 208 -4.82 8.07 -5.57
CA LEU A 208 -3.42 8.02 -5.14
C LEU A 208 -2.95 9.42 -4.78
N GLN A 209 -2.03 9.49 -3.83
CA GLN A 209 -1.45 10.78 -3.46
C GLN A 209 -0.51 11.25 -4.60
N PRO A 210 -0.63 12.51 -5.06
CA PRO A 210 0.34 13.07 -5.99
C PRO A 210 1.68 13.28 -5.30
N SER A 211 2.76 13.19 -6.06
CA SER A 211 4.12 13.43 -5.54
C SER A 211 4.31 14.80 -4.91
N SER A 212 3.61 15.82 -5.41
CA SER A 212 3.60 17.16 -4.81
C SER A 212 3.11 17.19 -3.36
N GLU A 213 2.26 16.23 -2.98
CA GLU A 213 1.70 16.13 -1.62
C GLU A 213 2.57 15.29 -0.68
N LEU A 214 3.69 14.70 -1.16
CA LEU A 214 4.68 14.08 -0.27
C LEU A 214 5.30 15.13 0.68
N ASN A 215 5.49 16.36 0.18
CA ASN A 215 5.98 17.51 0.93
C ASN A 215 4.91 18.24 1.75
N SER A 216 3.70 17.67 1.92
CA SER A 216 2.59 18.34 2.62
C SER A 216 2.90 18.82 4.04
N HIS A 217 3.93 18.28 4.69
CA HIS A 217 4.41 18.74 5.99
C HIS A 217 5.20 20.06 5.96
N LEU A 218 5.70 20.47 4.80
CA LEU A 218 6.35 21.76 4.56
C LEU A 218 5.32 22.85 4.19
N LYS A 219 4.02 22.56 4.37
CA LYS A 219 2.93 23.49 4.10
C LYS A 219 2.98 24.63 5.11
N ILE A 220 3.20 25.84 4.61
CA ILE A 220 3.22 27.04 5.44
C ILE A 220 1.84 27.69 5.38
N SER A 221 1.24 27.90 6.55
CA SER A 221 0.08 28.78 6.66
C SER A 221 0.55 30.23 6.73
N ARG A 222 0.23 31.03 5.73
CA ARG A 222 0.39 32.49 5.77
C ARG A 222 -0.97 33.14 5.96
N TRP A 223 -1.07 34.05 6.91
CA TRP A 223 -2.22 34.93 7.04
C TRP A 223 -2.04 36.09 6.07
N VAL A 224 -2.92 36.21 5.08
CA VAL A 224 -2.91 37.30 4.11
C VAL A 224 -4.33 37.83 4.01
N GLU A 225 -4.51 39.14 4.21
CA GLU A 225 -5.78 39.85 4.02
C GLU A 225 -7.01 39.22 4.71
N GLY A 226 -6.84 38.71 5.94
CA GLY A 226 -7.98 38.16 6.70
C GLY A 226 -8.32 36.69 6.40
N HIS A 227 -7.52 36.01 5.58
CA HIS A 227 -7.67 34.60 5.26
C HIS A 227 -6.35 33.82 5.43
N TYR A 228 -6.46 32.54 5.82
CA TYR A 228 -5.32 31.63 5.78
C TYR A 228 -5.07 31.17 4.35
N HIS A 229 -3.97 31.61 3.77
CA HIS A 229 -3.42 31.04 2.56
C HIS A 229 -2.45 29.93 2.93
N TYR A 230 -2.69 28.74 2.39
CA TYR A 230 -1.73 27.65 2.50
C TYR A 230 -0.84 27.66 1.27
N VAL A 231 0.46 27.84 1.48
CA VAL A 231 1.46 27.73 0.43
C VAL A 231 2.23 26.43 0.65
N PHE A 232 2.15 25.53 -0.32
CA PHE A 232 2.99 24.33 -0.35
C PHE A 232 4.38 24.74 -0.87
N ARG A 233 5.44 24.29 -0.21
CA ARG A 233 6.78 24.34 -0.81
C ARG A 233 6.94 23.11 -1.70
N PRO A 234 6.88 23.24 -3.04
CA PRO A 234 7.12 22.11 -3.91
C PRO A 234 8.54 21.57 -3.72
N ALA A 235 8.74 20.29 -4.01
CA ALA A 235 10.10 19.76 -4.11
C ALA A 235 10.81 20.43 -5.29
N ASP A 236 12.09 20.76 -5.12
CA ASP A 236 12.91 21.24 -6.23
C ASP A 236 13.13 20.11 -7.23
N ASN A 237 13.56 18.92 -6.79
CA ASN A 237 13.74 17.77 -7.67
C ASN A 237 12.85 16.59 -7.26
N ILE A 238 12.26 15.89 -8.23
CA ILE A 238 11.54 14.63 -7.99
C ILE A 238 12.05 13.55 -8.95
N LEU A 239 12.61 12.49 -8.38
CA LEU A 239 13.12 11.34 -9.10
C LEU A 239 12.22 10.13 -8.82
N TYR A 240 11.63 9.58 -9.88
CA TYR A 240 10.85 8.35 -9.83
C TYR A 240 11.73 7.20 -10.29
N ASP A 241 11.76 6.15 -9.50
CA ASP A 241 12.45 4.93 -9.83
C ASP A 241 11.39 3.86 -10.14
N MET A 242 11.26 3.54 -11.42
CA MET A 242 10.17 2.69 -11.94
C MET A 242 10.34 1.26 -11.45
N ALA A 243 9.23 0.64 -11.06
CA ALA A 243 9.21 -0.79 -10.75
C ALA A 243 9.08 -1.60 -12.04
N ALA A 244 9.77 -2.74 -12.12
CA ALA A 244 9.55 -3.69 -13.19
C ALA A 244 8.14 -4.31 -13.11
N PRO A 245 7.58 -4.86 -14.20
CA PRO A 245 6.25 -5.47 -14.20
C PRO A 245 6.04 -6.54 -13.11
N GLU A 246 7.10 -7.30 -12.83
CA GLU A 246 7.16 -8.39 -11.85
C GLU A 246 7.50 -7.95 -10.43
N GLU A 247 7.97 -6.73 -10.20
CA GLU A 247 8.31 -6.21 -8.87
C GLU A 247 7.07 -5.70 -8.14
N MET A 248 6.98 -5.86 -6.81
CA MET A 248 5.92 -5.16 -6.08
C MET A 248 6.17 -3.66 -6.15
N ARG A 249 5.09 -2.90 -6.14
CA ARG A 249 5.12 -1.49 -6.50
C ARG A 249 4.24 -0.67 -5.59
N CYS A 250 4.72 0.52 -5.27
CA CYS A 250 3.85 1.57 -4.79
C CYS A 250 3.31 2.38 -5.98
N GLY A 251 2.13 2.96 -5.79
CA GLY A 251 1.47 3.78 -6.78
C GLY A 251 1.56 5.25 -6.39
N ILE A 252 1.98 6.10 -7.31
CA ILE A 252 1.94 7.55 -7.14
C ILE A 252 1.23 8.18 -8.33
N LEU A 253 0.43 9.24 -8.10
CA LEU A 253 -0.07 10.01 -9.24
C LEU A 253 1.08 10.80 -9.84
N ARG A 254 1.23 10.68 -11.15
CA ARG A 254 2.06 11.64 -11.87
C ARG A 254 1.47 13.04 -11.68
N PRO A 255 2.31 14.08 -11.53
CA PRO A 255 1.83 15.47 -11.52
C PRO A 255 1.11 15.84 -12.82
N SER A 256 0.21 16.83 -12.76
CA SER A 256 -0.65 17.23 -13.88
C SER A 256 0.11 17.80 -15.08
N LEU A 257 -0.38 17.49 -16.29
CA LEU A 257 0.20 17.82 -17.60
C LEU A 257 0.01 19.27 -18.10
N SER A 258 -0.45 20.21 -17.28
CA SER A 258 -0.61 21.63 -17.69
C SER A 258 0.72 22.37 -17.94
N ALA A 259 1.84 21.68 -17.73
CA ALA A 259 3.21 22.22 -17.65
C ALA A 259 4.10 22.00 -18.90
N TYR A 260 3.53 21.67 -20.06
CA TYR A 260 4.29 21.06 -21.17
C TYR A 260 4.15 21.91 -22.44
N VAL A 261 5.26 22.49 -22.91
CA VAL A 261 5.33 23.13 -24.23
C VAL A 261 6.25 22.29 -25.11
N VAL A 262 5.67 21.60 -26.09
CA VAL A 262 6.44 20.97 -27.17
C VAL A 262 6.83 22.07 -28.15
N ARG A 263 8.12 22.40 -28.24
CA ARG A 263 8.64 23.14 -29.39
C ARG A 263 9.49 22.21 -30.24
N ALA A 264 9.36 22.43 -31.55
CA ALA A 264 9.89 21.60 -32.60
C ALA A 264 11.42 21.38 -32.48
N ASP A 265 11.76 20.16 -32.85
CA ASP A 265 13.01 19.63 -33.39
C ASP A 265 14.21 19.45 -32.46
N HIS A 266 14.49 20.30 -31.46
CA HIS A 266 15.72 20.10 -30.67
C HIS A 266 15.65 20.37 -29.16
N MET A 267 14.53 20.82 -28.59
CA MET A 267 14.48 21.04 -27.13
C MET A 267 13.06 21.03 -26.57
N ASN A 268 12.79 20.13 -25.62
CA ASN A 268 11.58 20.16 -24.81
C ASN A 268 11.79 21.13 -23.64
N LEU A 269 10.95 22.17 -23.56
CA LEU A 269 10.94 23.11 -22.43
C LEU A 269 9.76 22.73 -21.51
N TRP A 270 10.06 22.36 -20.27
CA TRP A 270 9.07 21.84 -19.31
C TRP A 270 8.88 22.88 -18.21
N VAL A 271 7.74 23.59 -18.19
CA VAL A 271 7.47 24.70 -17.27
C VAL A 271 6.18 24.44 -16.52
N SER A 272 6.27 24.25 -15.20
CA SER A 272 5.08 24.23 -14.35
C SER A 272 4.47 25.64 -14.32
N SER A 273 3.23 25.77 -14.78
CA SER A 273 2.51 27.05 -14.78
C SER A 273 1.05 26.83 -14.44
N ILE A 274 0.49 27.77 -13.68
CA ILE A 274 -0.97 27.90 -13.52
C ILE A 274 -1.46 28.75 -14.68
N ARG A 275 -2.48 28.25 -15.40
CA ARG A 275 -3.14 29.00 -16.46
C ARG A 275 -4.01 30.09 -15.82
N VAL A 276 -3.50 31.31 -15.70
CA VAL A 276 -4.26 32.48 -15.24
C VAL A 276 -4.50 33.39 -16.45
N ASN A 277 -5.76 33.63 -16.82
CA ASN A 277 -6.17 34.58 -17.86
C ASN A 277 -5.35 34.51 -19.17
N ASN A 278 -5.35 33.34 -19.83
CA ASN A 278 -4.68 33.11 -21.12
C ASN A 278 -3.16 33.40 -21.17
N THR A 279 -2.51 33.65 -20.03
CA THR A 279 -1.07 33.88 -19.94
C THR A 279 -0.44 32.79 -19.08
N LEU A 280 0.54 32.06 -19.63
CA LEU A 280 1.35 31.11 -18.85
C LEU A 280 2.33 31.94 -18.02
N ARG A 281 2.13 32.00 -16.70
CA ARG A 281 3.13 32.57 -15.78
C ARG A 281 3.81 31.43 -15.02
N PRO A 282 5.15 31.35 -15.02
CA PRO A 282 5.85 30.54 -14.03
C PRO A 282 5.62 31.20 -12.67
N ASP A 283 4.86 30.54 -11.80
CA ASP A 283 4.41 31.14 -10.54
C ASP A 283 5.18 30.64 -9.31
N GLY A 284 6.18 29.78 -9.51
CA GLY A 284 7.11 29.33 -8.45
C GLY A 284 6.50 28.45 -7.37
N ASN A 285 5.19 28.14 -7.43
CA ASN A 285 4.48 27.32 -6.44
C ASN A 285 4.49 25.81 -6.77
N SER A 286 5.22 25.41 -7.80
CA SER A 286 5.24 24.05 -8.34
C SER A 286 6.67 23.59 -8.62
N SER A 287 6.93 22.29 -8.42
CA SER A 287 8.21 21.66 -8.76
C SER A 287 8.45 21.96 -10.23
N ALA A 288 9.55 22.64 -10.55
CA ALA A 288 9.75 23.05 -11.94
C ALA A 288 9.76 21.79 -12.80
N ALA A 289 8.89 21.71 -13.80
CA ALA A 289 8.61 20.47 -14.52
C ALA A 289 9.85 19.86 -15.21
N TRP A 290 10.95 20.62 -15.37
CA TRP A 290 12.25 20.16 -15.85
C TRP A 290 13.05 19.31 -14.83
N MET A 291 12.64 19.29 -13.56
CA MET A 291 13.28 18.53 -12.48
C MET A 291 12.54 17.22 -12.13
N LEU A 292 11.58 16.81 -12.97
CA LEU A 292 10.92 15.51 -12.87
C LEU A 292 11.64 14.50 -13.75
N GLN A 293 12.09 13.39 -13.17
CA GLN A 293 12.92 12.41 -13.85
C GLN A 293 12.36 10.99 -13.61
N PHE A 294 12.18 10.21 -14.67
CA PHE A 294 11.67 8.85 -14.59
C PHE A 294 12.81 7.90 -14.93
N LEU A 295 13.22 7.06 -13.99
CA LEU A 295 14.30 6.12 -14.19
C LEU A 295 13.78 4.71 -14.37
N GLU A 296 14.21 4.08 -15.45
CA GLU A 296 14.06 2.65 -15.70
C GLU A 296 15.46 2.10 -15.97
N GLU A 297 15.88 1.09 -15.20
CA GLU A 297 17.22 0.49 -15.29
C GLU A 297 18.37 1.52 -15.26
N GLY A 298 18.18 2.60 -14.49
CA GLY A 298 19.17 3.68 -14.37
C GLY A 298 19.22 4.65 -15.56
N GLN A 299 18.35 4.52 -16.56
CA GLN A 299 18.22 5.44 -17.68
C GLN A 299 16.96 6.30 -17.57
N ASN A 300 17.02 7.53 -18.08
CA ASN A 300 15.87 8.43 -18.06
C ASN A 300 14.90 8.09 -19.20
N VAL A 301 13.62 7.92 -18.87
CA VAL A 301 12.58 7.59 -19.86
C VAL A 301 11.66 8.78 -20.13
N SER A 302 11.14 8.83 -21.36
CA SER A 302 10.28 9.94 -21.79
C SER A 302 8.93 9.91 -21.08
N MET A 303 8.54 11.06 -20.53
CA MET A 303 7.22 11.26 -19.89
C MET A 303 6.03 10.97 -20.80
N ARG A 304 6.20 11.02 -22.13
CA ARG A 304 5.13 10.72 -23.09
C ARG A 304 4.57 9.30 -22.91
N PHE A 305 5.38 8.38 -22.40
CA PHE A 305 5.02 6.98 -22.22
C PHE A 305 4.67 6.63 -20.77
N ALA A 306 4.83 7.57 -19.83
CA ALA A 306 4.56 7.33 -18.42
C ALA A 306 3.05 7.31 -18.13
N PRO A 307 2.50 6.24 -17.54
CA PRO A 307 1.08 6.15 -17.19
C PRO A 307 0.67 7.21 -16.15
N LYS A 308 -0.64 7.53 -16.08
CA LYS A 308 -1.18 8.48 -15.08
C LYS A 308 -0.92 8.03 -13.64
N ARG A 309 -1.02 6.72 -13.40
CA ARG A 309 -0.61 6.04 -12.16
C ARG A 309 0.76 5.44 -12.44
N VAL A 310 1.78 5.93 -11.75
CA VAL A 310 3.17 5.51 -11.96
C VAL A 310 3.48 4.38 -10.97
N PRO A 311 3.78 3.15 -11.44
CA PRO A 311 4.28 2.08 -10.59
C PRO A 311 5.76 2.35 -10.28
N VAL A 312 6.08 2.58 -9.01
CA VAL A 312 7.45 2.90 -8.62
C VAL A 312 7.93 1.97 -7.51
N ARG A 313 9.22 1.60 -7.60
CA ARG A 313 9.94 0.96 -6.49
C ARG A 313 10.35 1.99 -5.45
N ALA A 314 10.70 3.21 -5.90
CA ALA A 314 10.97 4.34 -5.04
C ALA A 314 10.63 5.68 -5.70
N CYS A 315 10.34 6.69 -4.89
CA CYS A 315 10.20 8.08 -5.28
C CYS A 315 10.98 8.95 -4.29
N LEU A 316 11.91 9.74 -4.80
CA LEU A 316 12.71 10.68 -4.04
C LEU A 316 12.26 12.10 -4.37
N CYS A 317 11.73 12.81 -3.38
CA CYS A 317 11.49 14.25 -3.46
C CYS A 317 12.61 14.98 -2.73
N MET A 318 13.18 16.00 -3.34
CA MET A 318 14.28 16.77 -2.77
C MET A 318 13.93 18.25 -2.76
N ASN A 319 14.04 18.87 -1.59
CA ASN A 319 14.10 20.30 -1.43
C ASN A 319 15.59 20.67 -1.37
N LEU A 320 16.03 21.44 -2.34
CA LEU A 320 17.40 21.89 -2.51
C LEU A 320 17.55 23.39 -2.20
N LEU A 321 16.43 24.11 -2.07
CA LEU A 321 16.36 25.51 -1.75
C LEU A 321 15.43 25.79 -0.55
N GLY A 322 15.71 26.88 0.16
CA GLY A 322 14.94 27.37 1.30
C GLY A 322 14.96 26.43 2.52
N GLU A 323 14.11 26.73 3.51
CA GLU A 323 14.01 25.97 4.77
C GLU A 323 13.83 24.45 4.58
N GLY A 324 13.16 24.02 3.52
CA GLY A 324 12.97 22.60 3.22
C GLY A 324 14.29 21.87 2.97
N ALA A 325 15.34 22.57 2.51
CA ALA A 325 16.65 22.00 2.21
C ALA A 325 17.48 21.65 3.45
N GLU A 326 17.11 22.18 4.61
CA GLU A 326 17.78 21.93 5.90
C GLU A 326 17.05 20.87 6.74
N MET A 327 15.86 20.46 6.30
CA MET A 327 15.06 19.47 7.02
C MET A 327 15.75 18.09 7.01
N PRO A 328 15.62 17.30 8.09
CA PRO A 328 16.10 15.93 8.12
C PRO A 328 15.41 15.06 7.05
N LEU A 329 16.02 13.92 6.73
CA LEU A 329 15.40 12.92 5.87
C LEU A 329 14.06 12.49 6.46
N ARG A 330 13.03 12.45 5.61
CA ARG A 330 11.75 11.82 5.93
C ARG A 330 11.54 10.57 5.10
N VAL A 331 11.19 9.46 5.75
CA VAL A 331 10.94 8.19 5.06
C VAL A 331 9.47 7.81 5.11
N LYS A 332 8.99 7.27 3.99
CA LYS A 332 7.69 6.62 3.87
C LYS A 332 7.90 5.23 3.28
N ILE A 333 7.46 4.21 4.01
CA ILE A 333 7.62 2.81 3.59
C ILE A 333 6.26 2.23 3.29
N VAL A 334 6.13 1.65 2.10
CA VAL A 334 4.93 0.95 1.64
C VAL A 334 5.26 -0.52 1.54
N ARG A 335 4.47 -1.37 2.18
CA ARG A 335 4.57 -2.82 2.06
C ARG A 335 3.27 -3.37 1.48
N ALA A 336 3.36 -3.96 0.29
CA ALA A 336 2.21 -4.51 -0.43
C ALA A 336 1.03 -3.52 -0.50
N GLY A 337 1.35 -2.26 -0.86
CA GLY A 337 0.38 -1.17 -1.02
C GLY A 337 -0.14 -0.52 0.26
N VAL A 338 0.33 -0.95 1.42
CA VAL A 338 -0.02 -0.38 2.72
C VAL A 338 1.17 0.41 3.27
N THR A 339 0.96 1.66 3.65
CA THR A 339 1.96 2.47 4.36
C THR A 339 2.14 1.92 5.77
N VAL A 340 3.34 1.43 6.06
CA VAL A 340 3.70 0.82 7.36
C VAL A 340 4.63 1.70 8.18
N LEU A 341 5.23 2.72 7.56
CA LEU A 341 6.06 3.70 8.25
C LEU A 341 5.95 5.06 7.57
N GLU A 342 5.76 6.11 8.37
CA GLU A 342 5.95 7.49 7.96
C GLU A 342 6.63 8.23 9.12
N GLN A 343 7.92 8.54 8.98
CA GLN A 343 8.69 9.15 10.06
C GLN A 343 9.79 10.08 9.56
N SER A 344 10.19 11.01 10.42
CA SER A 344 11.39 11.85 10.25
C SER A 344 12.58 11.14 10.90
N MET A 345 13.77 11.28 10.30
CA MET A 345 15.02 10.64 10.74
C MET A 345 15.90 11.60 11.55
N ASP A 346 15.29 12.44 12.40
CA ASP A 346 15.99 13.45 13.21
C ASP A 346 17.12 12.86 14.05
N GLU A 347 16.85 11.74 14.73
CA GLU A 347 17.80 11.06 15.63
C GLU A 347 19.01 10.46 14.89
N HIS A 348 18.94 10.39 13.55
CA HIS A 348 19.98 9.83 12.69
C HIS A 348 20.46 10.84 11.63
N ALA A 349 20.31 12.14 11.90
CA ALA A 349 20.65 13.21 10.96
C ALA A 349 22.10 13.12 10.44
N GLU A 350 23.06 12.76 11.29
CA GLU A 350 24.46 12.61 10.88
C GLU A 350 24.68 11.45 9.89
N ARG A 351 24.04 10.29 10.13
CA ARG A 351 24.11 9.14 9.19
C ARG A 351 23.51 9.51 7.84
N PHE A 352 22.36 10.20 7.87
CA PHE A 352 21.59 10.55 6.67
C PHE A 352 21.84 11.97 6.16
N LYS A 353 23.00 12.57 6.46
CA LYS A 353 23.35 13.93 6.04
C LYS A 353 23.29 14.15 4.52
N LEU A 354 23.57 13.13 3.72
CA LEU A 354 23.43 13.22 2.26
C LEU A 354 21.97 13.43 1.83
N PHE A 355 21.04 12.91 2.63
CA PHE A 355 19.59 12.97 2.43
C PHE A 355 18.94 14.21 3.07
N THR A 356 19.70 15.17 3.60
CA THR A 356 19.10 16.43 4.10
C THR A 356 18.28 17.09 2.98
N GLY A 357 17.07 17.51 3.34
CA GLY A 357 16.04 18.05 2.47
C GLY A 357 15.27 17.03 1.66
N CYS A 358 15.48 15.72 1.88
CA CYS A 358 14.87 14.66 1.10
C CYS A 358 13.66 14.01 1.80
N ILE A 359 12.69 13.60 0.98
CA ILE A 359 11.67 12.63 1.33
C ILE A 359 11.86 11.41 0.44
N LEU A 360 12.02 10.25 1.06
CA LEU A 360 12.14 8.97 0.37
C LEU A 360 10.87 8.14 0.61
N LEU A 361 10.11 7.91 -0.45
CA LEU A 361 9.04 6.90 -0.50
C LEU A 361 9.60 5.66 -1.18
N PHE A 362 9.46 4.48 -0.59
CA PHE A 362 9.82 3.24 -1.27
C PHE A 362 8.94 2.05 -0.89
N ASN A 363 8.88 1.08 -1.80
CA ASN A 363 8.26 -0.21 -1.55
C ASN A 363 9.26 -1.15 -0.86
N ASP A 364 8.79 -1.87 0.15
CA ASP A 364 9.58 -2.81 0.93
C ASP A 364 8.91 -4.18 1.05
N GLU A 365 9.74 -5.21 1.00
CA GLU A 365 9.39 -6.63 1.14
C GLU A 365 10.31 -7.40 2.10
N GLU A 366 11.44 -6.80 2.51
CA GLU A 366 12.54 -7.53 3.13
C GLU A 366 12.74 -7.16 4.60
N LEU A 367 12.31 -5.97 4.99
CA LEU A 367 12.57 -5.49 6.35
C LEU A 367 11.82 -6.32 7.39
N GLU A 368 12.41 -6.45 8.57
CA GLU A 368 11.73 -7.11 9.67
C GLU A 368 10.59 -6.23 10.19
N THR A 369 9.50 -6.87 10.57
CA THR A 369 8.34 -6.22 11.20
C THR A 369 7.99 -6.90 12.51
N ASP A 370 7.15 -6.22 13.28
CA ASP A 370 6.36 -6.88 14.32
C ASP A 370 5.49 -8.01 13.74
N LEU A 371 4.88 -8.80 14.64
CA LEU A 371 4.04 -9.94 14.26
C LEU A 371 2.79 -9.51 13.48
N THR A 372 2.38 -8.24 13.58
CA THR A 372 1.27 -7.70 12.78
C THR A 372 1.68 -7.34 11.36
N GLY A 373 2.97 -7.16 11.08
CA GLY A 373 3.46 -6.71 9.78
C GLY A 373 3.18 -5.23 9.48
N PHE A 374 2.75 -4.43 10.47
CA PHE A 374 2.45 -3.01 10.31
C PHE A 374 3.47 -2.09 10.98
N GLN A 375 4.41 -2.61 11.76
CA GLN A 375 5.48 -1.84 12.37
C GLN A 375 6.83 -2.36 11.93
N ILE A 376 7.62 -1.52 11.25
CA ILE A 376 8.99 -1.85 10.84
C ILE A 376 9.91 -1.84 12.06
N ILE A 377 10.75 -2.87 12.20
CA ILE A 377 11.83 -2.92 13.19
C ILE A 377 13.02 -2.13 12.66
N GLN A 378 13.41 -1.07 13.37
CA GLN A 378 14.50 -0.17 12.97
C GLN A 378 15.86 -0.73 13.42
N ASN A 379 16.28 -1.82 12.79
CA ASN A 379 17.58 -2.46 12.98
C ASN A 379 18.60 -1.98 11.92
N GLU A 380 19.79 -2.58 11.87
CA GLU A 380 20.81 -2.20 10.89
C GLU A 380 20.38 -2.47 9.43
N ALA A 381 19.57 -3.50 9.18
CA ALA A 381 19.04 -3.77 7.84
C ALA A 381 18.11 -2.64 7.35
N PHE A 382 17.29 -2.07 8.24
CA PHE A 382 16.47 -0.90 7.95
C PHE A 382 17.32 0.29 7.51
N PHE A 383 18.37 0.62 8.27
CA PHE A 383 19.22 1.75 7.92
C PHE A 383 20.05 1.50 6.65
N ALA A 384 20.58 0.28 6.49
CA ALA A 384 21.30 -0.13 5.28
C ALA A 384 20.40 -0.05 4.03
N LYS A 385 19.12 -0.39 4.15
CA LYS A 385 18.15 -0.25 3.05
C LYS A 385 17.98 1.21 2.65
N ILE A 386 17.88 2.14 3.60
CA ILE A 386 17.84 3.58 3.31
C ILE A 386 19.14 4.02 2.61
N ASP A 387 20.29 3.62 3.14
CA ASP A 387 21.60 3.94 2.56
C ASP A 387 21.76 3.42 1.12
N SER A 388 21.11 2.32 0.77
CA SER A 388 21.11 1.80 -0.61
C SER A 388 20.53 2.77 -1.65
N TYR A 389 19.75 3.77 -1.21
CA TYR A 389 19.20 4.82 -2.07
C TYR A 389 20.10 6.07 -2.19
N GLN A 390 21.29 6.11 -1.57
CA GLN A 390 22.24 7.22 -1.74
C GLN A 390 22.58 7.53 -3.21
N PRO A 391 22.77 6.54 -4.11
CA PRO A 391 23.00 6.82 -5.53
C PRO A 391 21.85 7.61 -6.19
N LEU A 392 20.61 7.39 -5.74
CA LEU A 392 19.42 8.11 -6.21
C LEU A 392 19.51 9.60 -5.85
N VAL A 393 19.95 9.91 -4.62
CA VAL A 393 20.18 11.27 -4.12
C VAL A 393 21.26 11.98 -4.90
N ILE A 394 22.43 11.34 -5.07
CA ILE A 394 23.56 11.90 -5.81
C ILE A 394 23.11 12.25 -7.24
N LYS A 395 22.37 11.34 -7.88
CA LYS A 395 21.88 11.53 -9.24
C LYS A 395 20.86 12.67 -9.34
N ALA A 396 19.92 12.76 -8.41
CA ALA A 396 18.96 13.88 -8.36
C ALA A 396 19.67 15.23 -8.17
N ARG A 397 20.70 15.32 -7.31
CA ARG A 397 21.55 16.52 -7.18
C ARG A 397 22.26 16.87 -8.49
N GLN A 398 22.88 15.88 -9.16
CA GLN A 398 23.51 16.10 -10.46
C GLN A 398 22.53 16.62 -11.52
N TYR A 399 21.30 16.11 -11.55
CA TYR A 399 20.27 16.61 -12.46
C TYR A 399 19.87 18.05 -12.14
N PHE A 400 19.74 18.36 -10.85
CA PHE A 400 19.46 19.73 -10.41
C PHE A 400 20.56 20.69 -10.86
N ASP A 401 21.83 20.35 -10.61
CA ASP A 401 22.97 21.21 -10.97
C ASP A 401 23.10 21.38 -12.48
N LYS A 402 22.93 20.29 -13.26
CA LYS A 402 22.85 20.39 -14.73
C LYS A 402 21.70 21.29 -15.16
N GLY A 403 20.53 21.12 -14.57
CA GLY A 403 19.35 21.92 -14.87
C GLY A 403 19.57 23.40 -14.59
N LYS A 404 20.24 23.77 -13.49
CA LYS A 404 20.63 25.17 -13.20
C LYS A 404 21.43 25.80 -14.34
N THR A 405 22.44 25.09 -14.85
CA THR A 405 23.32 25.61 -15.93
C THR A 405 22.59 25.82 -17.25
N MET A 406 21.44 25.16 -17.46
CA MET A 406 20.62 25.32 -18.66
C MET A 406 19.77 26.60 -18.62
N ILE A 407 19.77 27.33 -17.50
CA ILE A 407 18.99 28.55 -17.34
C ILE A 407 19.89 29.77 -17.52
N GLN A 408 19.85 30.40 -18.69
CA GLN A 408 20.45 31.71 -18.88
C GLN A 408 19.58 32.79 -18.22
N GLY A 409 20.17 33.56 -17.29
CA GLY A 409 19.54 34.76 -16.69
C GLY A 409 18.56 34.51 -15.54
N HIS A 410 18.63 33.37 -14.86
CA HIS A 410 17.83 33.10 -13.67
C HIS A 410 18.67 33.32 -12.40
N PRO A 411 18.12 33.87 -11.31
CA PRO A 411 18.86 34.17 -10.07
C PRO A 411 19.52 32.97 -9.34
N LEU A 412 19.48 31.77 -9.92
CA LEU A 412 20.16 30.55 -9.45
C LEU A 412 21.34 30.15 -10.35
N SER A 413 21.64 30.95 -11.40
CA SER A 413 22.75 30.75 -12.33
C SER A 413 24.04 31.47 -11.91
N GLU A 414 24.03 32.19 -10.78
CA GLU A 414 25.19 32.86 -10.17
C GLU A 414 25.69 32.11 -8.94
#